data_AF-A0A497JCM5-F1
#
_entry.id   AF-A0A497JCM5-F1
#
_cell.length_a   1.000
_cell.length_b   1.000
_cell.length_c   1.000
_cell.angle_alpha   90.00
_cell.angle_beta   90.00
_cell.angle_gamma   90.00
#
_symmetry.space_group_name_H-M   'P 1'
#
loop_
_entity.id
_entity.type
_entity.pdbx_description
1 polymer ?
#
loop_
_entity_poly.entity_id
_entity_poly.type
_entity_poly.pdbx_seq_one_letter_code
_entity_poly.pdbx_strand_id
1 'polypeptide(L)' 'MKKRQVGNKLWMNGFLGFLGFLGFEAFKLHDPWHLFYFSFFAFFAYFKYLKDELKYLALLSIFGLIVGILGITGLIEV' A
#
# COMPACT_ATOMS: atom_id res chain seq x y z
N MET A 1 -22.57 -17.72 13.84
CA MET A 1 -22.29 -17.08 12.53
C MET A 1 -21.47 -15.78 12.60
N LYS A 2 -21.58 -14.93 13.65
CA LYS A 2 -20.87 -13.64 13.76
C LYS A 2 -19.32 -13.70 13.75
N LYS A 3 -18.70 -14.72 14.37
CA LYS A 3 -17.22 -14.87 14.42
C LYS A 3 -16.55 -15.07 13.05
N ARG A 4 -17.21 -15.75 12.09
CA ARG A 4 -16.68 -15.97 10.73
C ARG A 4 -16.59 -14.67 9.91
N GLN A 5 -17.52 -13.74 10.12
CA GLN A 5 -17.57 -12.45 9.39
C GLN A 5 -16.42 -11.51 9.77
N VAL A 6 -16.02 -11.50 11.04
CA VAL A 6 -14.89 -10.68 11.54
C VAL A 6 -13.58 -11.17 10.93
N GLY A 7 -13.36 -12.50 10.87
CA GLY A 7 -12.18 -13.10 10.24
C GLY A 7 -12.06 -12.76 8.74
N ASN A 8 -13.16 -12.82 7.99
CA ASN A 8 -13.16 -12.48 6.56
C ASN A 8 -12.82 -11.00 6.30
N LYS A 9 -13.36 -10.07 7.11
CA LYS A 9 -13.02 -8.64 6.98
C LYS A 9 -11.55 -8.36 7.29
N LEU A 10 -11.01 -8.99 8.33
CA LEU A 10 -9.59 -8.91 8.65
C LEU A 10 -8.76 -9.39 7.47
N TRP A 11 -9.03 -10.59 6.96
CA TRP A 11 -8.27 -11.17 5.84
C TRP A 11 -8.31 -10.30 4.57
N MET A 12 -9.49 -9.78 4.21
CA MET A 12 -9.66 -8.90 3.04
C MET A 12 -8.86 -7.59 3.16
N ASN A 13 -8.80 -7.00 4.36
CA ASN A 13 -7.97 -5.82 4.62
C ASN A 13 -6.47 -6.13 4.44
N GLY A 14 -6.04 -7.37 4.68
CA GLY A 14 -4.64 -7.77 4.50
C GLY A 14 -4.29 -7.92 3.05
N PHE A 15 -5.20 -8.55 2.31
CA PHE A 15 -5.11 -8.64 0.86
C PHE A 15 -5.04 -7.25 0.21
N LEU A 16 -5.84 -6.30 0.69
CA LEU A 16 -5.76 -4.89 0.24
C LEU A 16 -4.36 -4.31 0.45
N GLY A 17 -3.70 -4.61 1.56
CA GLY A 17 -2.30 -4.21 1.80
C GLY A 17 -1.32 -4.74 0.73
N PHE A 18 -1.52 -5.98 0.27
CA PHE A 18 -0.67 -6.58 -0.76
C PHE A 18 -0.79 -5.90 -2.14
N LEU A 19 -1.91 -5.23 -2.44
CA LEU A 19 -2.02 -4.42 -3.66
C LEU A 19 -1.00 -3.29 -3.69
N GLY A 20 -0.45 -2.89 -2.53
CA GLY A 20 0.67 -1.96 -2.46
C GLY A 20 1.87 -2.37 -3.29
N PHE A 21 2.16 -3.68 -3.42
CA PHE A 21 3.29 -4.15 -4.21
C PHE A 21 3.15 -3.89 -5.71
N LEU A 22 1.93 -3.68 -6.23
CA LEU A 22 1.72 -3.27 -7.62
C LEU A 22 2.32 -1.88 -7.91
N GLY A 23 2.52 -1.05 -6.89
CA GLY A 23 3.17 0.25 -7.05
C GLY A 23 4.60 0.16 -7.56
N PHE A 24 5.28 -0.98 -7.39
CA PHE A 24 6.60 -1.19 -7.99
C PHE A 24 6.56 -1.35 -9.51
N GLU A 25 5.41 -1.65 -10.10
CA GLU A 25 5.26 -1.69 -11.57
C GLU A 25 5.35 -0.29 -12.19
N ALA A 26 5.14 0.78 -11.40
CA ALA A 26 5.32 2.16 -11.85
C ALA A 26 6.70 2.38 -12.46
N PHE A 27 7.75 1.79 -11.86
CA PHE A 27 9.13 1.91 -12.33
C PHE A 27 9.41 1.12 -13.61
N LYS A 28 8.60 0.12 -13.93
CA LYS A 28 8.73 -0.66 -15.17
C LYS A 28 7.93 -0.05 -16.31
N LEU A 29 6.78 0.51 -15.99
CA LEU A 29 5.83 1.08 -16.95
C LEU A 29 6.10 2.58 -17.20
N HIS A 30 7.01 3.19 -16.46
CA HIS A 30 7.24 4.64 -16.42
C HIS A 30 5.96 5.43 -16.21
N ASP A 31 5.06 4.88 -15.40
CA ASP A 31 3.73 5.45 -15.14
C ASP A 31 3.61 5.88 -13.67
N PRO A 32 3.69 7.20 -13.39
CA PRO A 32 3.57 7.76 -12.05
C PRO A 32 2.23 7.44 -11.36
N TRP A 33 1.17 7.19 -12.13
CA TRP A 33 -0.14 6.86 -11.56
C TRP A 33 -0.11 5.54 -10.79
N HIS A 34 0.75 4.60 -11.20
CA HIS A 34 0.91 3.33 -10.51
C HIS A 34 1.55 3.50 -9.11
N LEU A 35 2.30 4.57 -8.84
CA LEU A 35 2.84 4.81 -7.50
C LEU A 35 1.76 5.01 -6.43
N PHE A 36 0.54 5.40 -6.82
CA PHE A 36 -0.57 5.51 -5.88
C PHE A 36 -0.98 4.17 -5.28
N TYR A 37 -0.64 3.05 -5.93
CA TYR A 37 -0.84 1.73 -5.34
C TYR A 37 -0.09 1.59 -4.01
N PHE A 38 1.05 2.26 -3.81
CA PHE A 38 1.73 2.25 -2.51
C PHE A 38 0.87 2.78 -1.36
N SER A 39 -0.16 3.60 -1.62
CA SER A 39 -1.13 4.03 -0.61
C SER A 39 -1.83 2.85 0.06
N PHE A 40 -2.00 1.73 -0.65
CA PHE A 40 -2.60 0.51 -0.11
C PHE A 40 -1.76 -0.11 1.01
N PHE A 41 -0.45 0.17 1.11
CA PHE A 41 0.34 -0.28 2.24
C PHE A 41 -0.17 0.26 3.59
N ALA A 42 -0.93 1.35 3.61
CA ALA A 42 -1.60 1.83 4.82
C ALA A 42 -2.52 0.77 5.46
N PHE A 43 -3.10 -0.15 4.66
CA PHE A 43 -3.92 -1.25 5.18
C PHE A 43 -3.11 -2.25 6.02
N PHE A 44 -1.79 -2.34 5.86
CA PHE A 44 -0.95 -3.14 6.75
C PHE A 44 -0.88 -2.57 8.18
N ALA A 45 -1.19 -1.29 8.40
CA ALA A 45 -1.35 -0.75 9.75
C ALA A 45 -2.48 -1.44 10.53
N TYR A 46 -3.50 -1.96 9.83
CA TYR A 46 -4.59 -2.72 10.45
C TYR A 46 -4.11 -4.06 11.04
N PHE A 47 -3.01 -4.60 10.53
CA PHE A 47 -2.36 -5.82 11.00
C PHE A 47 -1.29 -5.59 12.04
N LYS A 48 -1.13 -4.35 12.52
CA LYS A 48 -0.21 -4.03 13.61
C LYS A 48 -0.43 -4.93 14.84
N TYR A 49 -1.67 -5.38 15.07
CA TYR A 49 -1.99 -6.32 16.15
C TYR A 49 -1.33 -7.70 15.99
N LEU A 50 -1.07 -8.15 14.75
CA LEU A 50 -0.39 -9.43 14.50
C LEU A 50 1.13 -9.32 14.62
N LYS A 51 1.70 -8.21 14.14
CA LYS A 51 3.14 -7.95 14.17
C LYS A 51 3.39 -6.44 14.08
N ASP A 52 4.12 -5.90 15.06
CA ASP A 52 4.50 -4.48 15.05
C ASP A 52 5.36 -4.08 13.83
N GLU A 53 6.08 -5.04 13.24
CA GLU A 53 6.88 -4.86 12.03
C GLU A 53 6.07 -4.34 10.82
N LEU A 54 4.77 -4.68 10.73
CA LEU A 54 3.93 -4.23 9.61
C LEU A 54 3.66 -2.73 9.64
N LYS A 55 3.92 -2.07 10.78
CA LYS A 55 3.88 -0.62 10.89
C LYS A 55 4.89 0.06 9.95
N TYR A 56 6.03 -0.57 9.69
CA TYR A 56 7.03 -0.04 8.75
C TYR A 56 6.55 -0.12 7.30
N LEU A 57 5.81 -1.17 6.94
CA LEU A 57 5.17 -1.26 5.62
C LEU A 57 4.13 -0.14 5.46
N ALA A 58 3.35 0.14 6.49
CA ALA A 58 2.40 1.26 6.43
C ALA A 58 3.08 2.61 6.20
N LEU A 59 4.29 2.85 6.71
CA LEU A 59 5.05 4.08 6.42
C LEU A 59 5.41 4.20 4.94
N LEU A 60 5.59 3.09 4.23
CA LEU A 60 5.86 3.07 2.79
C LEU A 60 4.73 3.73 1.98
N SER A 61 3.49 3.74 2.49
CA SER A 61 2.37 4.44 1.86
C SER A 61 2.58 5.95 1.75
N ILE A 62 3.17 6.56 2.78
CA ILE A 62 3.44 8.00 2.81
C ILE A 62 4.53 8.34 1.79
N PHE A 63 5.60 7.54 1.76
CA PHE A 63 6.65 7.68 0.75
C PHE A 63 6.09 7.51 -0.66
N GLY A 64 5.22 6.53 -0.88
CA GLY A 64 4.59 6.31 -2.17
C GLY A 64 3.74 7.48 -2.65
N LEU A 65 3.00 8.14 -1.74
CA LEU A 65 2.26 9.36 -2.08
C LEU A 65 3.19 10.52 -2.44
N ILE A 66 4.26 10.73 -1.66
CA ILE A 66 5.24 11.80 -1.94
C ILE A 66 5.88 11.56 -3.31
N VAL A 67 6.38 10.35 -3.56
CA VAL A 67 7.03 10.00 -4.84
C VAL A 67 6.01 10.03 -5.99
N GLY A 68 4.77 9.60 -5.77
CA GLY A 68 3.69 9.67 -6.77
C GLY A 68 3.36 11.11 -7.19
N ILE A 69 3.29 12.03 -6.24
CA ILE A 69 3.10 13.46 -6.53
C ILE A 69 4.29 14.01 -7.32
N LEU A 70 5.53 13.67 -6.93
CA LEU A 70 6.74 14.07 -7.64
C LEU A 70 6.83 13.49 -9.06
N GLY A 71 6.34 12.27 -9.25
CA GLY A 71 6.25 11.64 -10.57
C GLY A 71 5.22 12.31 -11.47
N ILE A 72 4.03 12.63 -10.95
CA ILE A 72 2.99 13.35 -11.72
C ILE A 72 3.46 14.77 -12.10
N THR A 73 4.18 15.45 -11.20
CA THR A 73 4.70 16.80 -11.49
C THR A 73 5.88 16.79 -12.47
N GLY A 74 6.36 15.60 -12.88
CA GLY A 74 7.50 15.44 -13.78
C GLY A 74 8.84 15.81 -13.13
N LEU A 75 8.89 15.89 -11.80
CA LEU A 75 10.11 16.21 -11.07
C LEU A 75 11.06 15.00 -11.00
N ILE A 76 10.50 13.79 -11.09
CA ILE A 76 11.20 12.52 -11.11
C ILE A 76 10.61 11.67 -12.24
N GLU A 77 11.47 11.15 -13.11
CA GLU A 77 11.09 10.07 -14.02
C GLU A 77 11.07 8.78 -13.21
N VAL A 78 9.86 8.24 -13.04
CA VAL A 78 9.61 6.98 -12.33
C VAL A 78 9.84 5.85 -13.30
#